data_AF-A0A0H4WPJ1-F1
#
_entry.id   AF-A0A0H4WPJ1-F1
#
_cell.length_a   1.000
_cell.length_b   1.000
_cell.length_c   1.000
_cell.angle_alpha   90.00
_cell.angle_beta   90.00
_cell.angle_gamma   90.00
#
_symmetry.space_group_name_H-M   'P 1'
#
loop_
_entity.id
_entity.type
_entity.pdbx_description
1 polymer ?
#
loop_
_entity_poly.entity_id
_entity_poly.type
_entity_poly.pdbx_seq_one_letter_code
_entity_poly.pdbx_strand_id
1 'polypeptide(L)'
;MRSSRIFVLALACGAAACAGSSPRPAPAPAEPVRITLVGINDFHGQVEPHRTPLKDGQVVEEGGAATLSAYVARLRADNPDGVVLVDAGDIFQGTLPSNLTEGAVVIDVYNHLGVAAAAIGNHEFDYGPEGPGSMALRPGEDGLGALKARIRQARFPLVSANLREAATGKAPAWTGNDGTLLMAVKGVKVGVLGLTTESTPNVTNPANVASLRFLPLAPSALEASRSLRARGPRWWWWWRTRAASART
;
A
#
# COMPACT_ATOMS: atom_id res chain seq x y z
N MET A 1 -31.75 -20.29 93.03
CA MET A 1 -31.71 -19.20 92.04
C MET A 1 -30.76 -19.58 90.90
N ARG A 2 -31.32 -19.87 89.72
CA ARG A 2 -30.77 -19.66 88.36
C ARG A 2 -31.47 -20.65 87.43
N SER A 3 -32.35 -20.09 86.61
CA SER A 3 -33.21 -20.72 85.63
C SER A 3 -32.41 -21.19 84.41
N SER A 4 -32.40 -22.50 84.15
CA SER A 4 -31.94 -23.06 82.87
C SER A 4 -33.16 -23.26 81.97
N ARG A 5 -33.26 -22.45 80.92
CA ARG A 5 -34.30 -22.53 79.89
C ARG A 5 -33.93 -23.61 78.88
N ILE A 6 -34.83 -24.57 78.68
CA ILE A 6 -34.77 -25.61 77.66
C ILE A 6 -35.10 -24.97 76.31
N PHE A 7 -34.17 -25.04 75.34
CA PHE A 7 -34.42 -24.65 73.95
C PHE A 7 -34.97 -25.86 73.18
N VAL A 8 -36.21 -25.76 72.70
CA VAL A 8 -36.78 -26.70 71.73
C VAL A 8 -36.32 -26.28 70.34
N LEU A 9 -35.60 -27.17 69.66
CA LEU A 9 -35.12 -26.96 68.29
C LEU A 9 -36.24 -27.31 67.31
N ALA A 10 -36.83 -26.31 66.66
CA ALA A 10 -37.78 -26.50 65.57
C ALA A 10 -37.01 -26.76 64.26
N LEU A 11 -37.23 -27.93 63.66
CA LEU A 11 -36.63 -28.32 62.39
C LEU A 11 -37.45 -27.69 61.25
N ALA A 12 -36.95 -26.60 60.66
CA ALA A 12 -37.53 -26.00 59.46
C ALA A 12 -36.91 -26.64 58.21
N CYS A 13 -37.71 -27.43 57.49
CA CYS A 13 -37.33 -28.02 56.21
C CYS A 13 -37.39 -26.93 55.12
N GLY A 14 -36.25 -26.31 54.81
CA GLY A 14 -36.13 -25.32 53.75
C GLY A 14 -36.00 -25.99 52.38
N ALA A 15 -37.05 -25.93 51.55
CA ALA A 15 -36.97 -26.30 50.15
C ALA A 15 -36.10 -25.28 49.41
N ALA A 16 -34.84 -25.66 49.12
CA ALA A 16 -33.96 -24.87 48.26
C ALA A 16 -34.48 -24.96 46.81
N ALA A 17 -35.15 -23.91 46.37
CA ALA A 17 -35.51 -23.74 44.97
C ALA A 17 -34.23 -23.52 44.16
N CYS A 18 -33.80 -24.55 43.42
CA CYS A 18 -32.79 -24.43 42.38
C CYS A 18 -33.35 -23.52 41.27
N ALA A 19 -33.12 -22.22 41.35
CA ALA A 19 -33.33 -21.31 40.24
C ALA A 19 -32.32 -21.67 39.15
N GLY A 20 -32.77 -22.45 38.16
CA GLY A 20 -31.98 -22.81 37.00
C GLY A 20 -31.56 -21.53 36.26
N SER A 21 -30.28 -21.20 36.32
CA SER A 21 -29.69 -20.17 35.46
C SER A 21 -29.79 -20.65 34.02
N SER A 22 -30.70 -20.06 33.25
CA SER A 22 -30.78 -20.29 31.82
C SER A 22 -29.43 -19.92 31.18
N PRO A 23 -28.83 -20.80 30.35
CA PRO A 23 -27.56 -20.50 29.71
C PRO A 23 -27.75 -19.28 28.81
N ARG A 24 -26.95 -18.23 29.07
CA ARG A 24 -26.91 -17.03 28.24
C ARG A 24 -26.57 -17.44 26.81
N PRO A 25 -27.38 -17.05 25.80
CA PRO A 25 -27.08 -17.36 24.41
C PRO A 25 -25.67 -16.87 24.06
N ALA A 26 -24.86 -17.74 23.44
CA ALA A 26 -23.57 -17.33 22.91
C ALA A 26 -23.78 -16.18 21.91
N PRO A 27 -22.95 -15.12 21.94
CA PRO A 27 -23.08 -14.03 20.98
C PRO A 27 -22.94 -14.59 19.57
N ALA A 28 -23.81 -14.14 18.65
CA ALA A 28 -23.75 -14.52 17.25
C ALA A 28 -22.35 -14.20 16.69
N PRO A 29 -21.78 -15.06 15.82
CA PRO A 29 -20.51 -14.75 15.18
C PRO A 29 -20.62 -13.43 14.43
N ALA A 30 -19.62 -12.57 14.59
CA ALA A 30 -19.59 -11.27 13.92
C ALA A 30 -19.64 -11.47 12.39
N GLU A 31 -20.47 -10.67 11.71
CA GLU A 31 -20.53 -10.60 10.25
C GLU A 31 -19.11 -10.43 9.67
N PRO A 32 -18.70 -11.25 8.68
CA PRO A 32 -17.40 -11.11 8.05
C PRO A 32 -17.20 -9.72 7.42
N VAL A 33 -16.08 -9.06 7.74
CA VAL A 33 -15.71 -7.80 7.08
C VAL A 33 -15.11 -8.09 5.71
N ARG A 34 -15.75 -7.60 4.65
CA ARG A 34 -15.24 -7.72 3.27
C ARG A 34 -14.34 -6.54 2.91
N ILE A 35 -13.07 -6.83 2.62
CA ILE A 35 -12.09 -5.89 2.06
C ILE A 35 -11.77 -6.35 0.63
N THR A 36 -11.84 -5.43 -0.33
CA THR A 36 -11.46 -5.66 -1.73
C THR A 36 -10.11 -5.00 -1.97
N LEU A 37 -9.07 -5.80 -2.24
CA LEU A 37 -7.76 -5.30 -2.64
C LEU A 37 -7.69 -5.24 -4.17
N VAL A 38 -7.36 -4.08 -4.71
CA VAL A 38 -7.10 -3.88 -6.13
C VAL A 38 -5.62 -3.52 -6.27
N GLY A 39 -4.86 -4.39 -6.91
CA GLY A 39 -3.45 -4.17 -7.20
C GLY A 39 -3.24 -3.88 -8.67
N ILE A 40 -2.55 -2.78 -8.97
CA ILE A 40 -2.01 -2.46 -10.28
C ILE A 40 -0.48 -2.33 -10.19
N ASN A 41 0.19 -2.31 -11.33
CA ASN A 41 1.63 -2.22 -11.46
C ASN A 41 1.99 -1.73 -12.85
N ASP A 42 3.18 -1.16 -13.00
CA ASP A 42 3.79 -0.88 -14.30
C ASP A 42 2.86 0.01 -15.16
N PHE A 43 2.24 1.02 -14.52
CA PHE A 43 1.31 1.91 -15.22
C PHE A 43 2.01 2.73 -16.30
N HIS A 44 3.30 3.01 -16.16
CA HIS A 44 4.17 3.55 -17.20
C HIS A 44 3.57 4.76 -17.97
N GLY A 45 2.85 5.63 -17.26
CA GLY A 45 2.23 6.79 -17.85
C GLY A 45 1.01 6.52 -18.76
N GLN A 46 0.42 5.33 -18.76
CA GLN A 46 -0.71 4.93 -19.62
C GLN A 46 -2.04 5.61 -19.22
N VAL A 47 -2.04 6.94 -19.20
CA VAL A 47 -3.20 7.78 -18.85
C VAL A 47 -4.29 7.73 -19.92
N GLU A 48 -3.90 7.59 -21.18
CA GLU A 48 -4.78 7.40 -22.34
C GLU A 48 -4.86 5.92 -22.72
N PRO A 49 -5.97 5.46 -23.30
CA PRO A 49 -6.03 4.13 -23.88
C PRO A 49 -5.09 4.01 -25.08
N HIS A 50 -4.63 2.79 -25.37
CA HIS A 50 -3.85 2.50 -26.56
C HIS A 50 -4.61 1.58 -27.51
N ARG A 51 -4.28 1.65 -28.80
CA ARG A 51 -4.89 0.83 -29.84
C ARG A 51 -4.22 -0.54 -29.89
N THR A 52 -4.98 -1.60 -29.64
CA THR A 52 -4.51 -2.98 -29.68
C THR A 52 -5.13 -3.73 -30.86
N PRO A 53 -4.32 -4.28 -31.78
CA PRO A 53 -4.83 -5.17 -32.81
C PRO A 53 -5.12 -6.55 -32.22
N LEU A 54 -6.33 -7.05 -32.46
CA LEU A 54 -6.77 -8.40 -32.11
C LEU A 54 -6.36 -9.40 -33.21
N LYS A 55 -6.40 -10.70 -32.86
CA LYS A 55 -6.01 -11.80 -33.76
C LYS A 55 -6.85 -11.87 -35.04
N ASP A 56 -8.07 -11.34 -35.02
CA ASP A 56 -9.00 -11.29 -36.15
C ASP A 56 -8.87 -10.01 -36.99
N GLY A 57 -7.90 -9.14 -36.68
CA GLY A 57 -7.64 -7.89 -37.39
C GLY A 57 -8.46 -6.69 -36.90
N GLN A 58 -9.37 -6.87 -35.93
CA GLN A 58 -10.05 -5.74 -35.29
C GLN A 58 -9.06 -4.93 -34.45
N VAL A 59 -9.29 -3.62 -34.34
CA VAL A 59 -8.49 -2.75 -33.46
C VAL A 59 -9.40 -2.20 -32.38
N VAL A 60 -9.05 -2.45 -31.12
CA VAL A 60 -9.78 -1.99 -29.94
C VAL A 60 -8.94 -0.98 -29.16
N GLU A 61 -9.60 -0.14 -28.36
CA GLU A 61 -8.92 0.70 -27.38
C GLU A 61 -8.87 -0.01 -26.03
N GLU A 62 -7.67 -0.13 -25.46
CA GLU A 62 -7.40 -0.84 -24.22
C GLU A 62 -6.71 0.06 -23.19
N GLY A 63 -7.01 -0.16 -21.92
CA GLY A 63 -6.37 0.53 -20.80
C GLY A 63 -6.83 1.98 -20.63
N GLY A 64 -5.90 2.83 -20.17
CA GLY A 64 -6.18 4.22 -19.85
C GLY A 64 -6.78 4.44 -18.46
N ALA A 65 -6.59 5.65 -17.94
CA ALA A 65 -7.07 6.07 -16.63
C ALA A 65 -8.61 6.06 -16.53
N ALA A 66 -9.32 6.33 -17.63
CA ALA A 66 -10.78 6.32 -17.68
C ALA A 66 -11.35 4.91 -17.44
N THR A 67 -10.80 3.90 -18.11
CA THR A 67 -11.19 2.49 -17.93
C THR A 67 -10.91 2.01 -16.50
N LEU A 68 -9.71 2.31 -15.99
CA LEU A 68 -9.34 1.99 -14.60
C LEU A 68 -10.30 2.66 -13.59
N SER A 69 -10.62 3.95 -13.80
CA SER A 69 -11.55 4.70 -12.96
C SER A 69 -12.93 4.06 -12.92
N ALA A 70 -13.49 3.68 -14.08
CA ALA A 70 -14.78 3.01 -14.15
C ALA A 70 -14.79 1.67 -13.40
N TYR A 71 -13.72 0.89 -13.52
CA TYR A 71 -13.58 -0.39 -12.81
C TYR A 71 -13.52 -0.19 -11.29
N VAL A 72 -12.68 0.75 -10.81
CA VAL A 72 -12.56 1.06 -9.39
C VAL A 72 -13.87 1.63 -8.83
N ALA A 73 -14.56 2.48 -9.59
CA ALA A 73 -15.87 3.02 -9.19
C ALA A 73 -16.91 1.91 -9.03
N ARG A 74 -16.93 0.92 -9.94
CA ARG A 74 -17.82 -0.24 -9.83
C ARG A 74 -17.54 -1.06 -8.58
N LEU A 75 -16.27 -1.31 -8.28
CA LEU A 75 -15.87 -2.03 -7.07
C LEU A 75 -16.24 -1.27 -5.79
N ARG A 76 -16.09 0.06 -5.79
CA ARG A 76 -16.48 0.90 -4.65
C ARG A 76 -17.99 0.93 -4.45
N ALA A 77 -18.77 0.90 -5.54
CA ALA A 77 -20.23 0.78 -5.45
C ALA A 77 -20.67 -0.59 -4.89
N ASP A 78 -19.96 -1.68 -5.24
CA ASP A 78 -20.22 -3.02 -4.71
C ASP A 78 -19.78 -3.17 -3.24
N ASN A 79 -18.64 -2.58 -2.86
CA ASN A 79 -18.11 -2.65 -1.50
C ASN A 79 -17.74 -1.25 -0.95
N PRO A 80 -18.75 -0.43 -0.57
CA PRO A 80 -18.51 0.92 -0.04
C PRO A 80 -17.54 0.88 1.15
N ASP A 81 -16.58 1.81 1.18
CA ASP A 81 -15.51 1.94 2.19
C ASP A 81 -14.61 0.70 2.38
N GLY A 82 -14.73 -0.30 1.52
CA GLY A 82 -14.01 -1.58 1.62
C GLY A 82 -12.97 -1.80 0.53
N VAL A 83 -12.81 -0.87 -0.41
CA VAL A 83 -11.86 -1.01 -1.54
C VAL A 83 -10.55 -0.30 -1.23
N VAL A 84 -9.45 -1.03 -1.32
CA VAL A 84 -8.08 -0.51 -1.22
C VAL A 84 -7.43 -0.66 -2.59
N LEU A 85 -7.10 0.46 -3.23
CA LEU A 85 -6.35 0.48 -4.48
C LEU A 85 -4.87 0.73 -4.16
N VAL A 86 -3.98 -0.15 -4.61
CA VAL A 86 -2.53 0.01 -4.45
C VAL A 86 -1.83 -0.19 -5.78
N ASP A 87 -0.67 0.44 -5.93
CA ASP A 87 0.20 0.26 -7.08
C ASP A 87 1.59 -0.25 -6.67
N ALA A 88 2.20 -1.06 -7.52
CA ALA A 88 3.49 -1.72 -7.30
C ALA A 88 4.73 -0.94 -7.75
N GLY A 89 4.57 0.27 -8.29
CA GLY A 89 5.65 1.08 -8.83
C GLY A 89 5.73 1.04 -10.36
N ASP A 90 6.73 1.76 -10.89
CA ASP A 90 6.92 2.03 -12.32
C ASP A 90 5.70 2.73 -12.94
N ILE A 91 5.25 3.80 -12.27
CA ILE A 91 4.03 4.50 -12.66
C ILE A 91 4.29 5.64 -13.65
N PHE A 92 5.51 6.18 -13.70
CA PHE A 92 5.79 7.39 -14.47
C PHE A 92 6.25 7.16 -15.91
N GLN A 93 7.43 6.58 -16.12
CA GLN A 93 8.09 6.56 -17.43
C GLN A 93 7.30 5.75 -18.46
N GLY A 94 7.13 6.22 -19.70
CA GLY A 94 6.62 5.37 -20.80
C GLY A 94 5.94 6.14 -21.91
N THR A 95 4.88 6.89 -21.61
CA THR A 95 4.11 7.66 -22.60
C THR A 95 4.54 9.12 -22.69
N LEU A 96 4.21 9.78 -23.81
CA LEU A 96 4.53 11.19 -24.03
C LEU A 96 3.91 12.14 -22.99
N PRO A 97 2.61 12.05 -22.63
CA PRO A 97 2.02 12.92 -21.60
C PRO A 97 2.75 12.81 -20.25
N SER A 98 3.12 11.60 -19.85
CA SER A 98 3.83 11.38 -18.60
C SER A 98 5.29 11.87 -18.67
N ASN A 99 6.01 11.55 -19.75
CA ASN A 99 7.40 11.94 -19.92
C ASN A 99 7.59 13.46 -20.01
N LEU A 100 6.69 14.18 -20.70
CA LEU A 100 6.75 15.65 -20.79
C LEU A 100 6.44 16.36 -19.47
N THR A 101 5.79 15.66 -18.54
CA THR A 101 5.41 16.21 -17.23
C THR A 101 6.15 15.54 -16.08
N GLU A 102 7.17 14.71 -16.39
CA GLU A 102 7.95 13.95 -15.42
C GLU A 102 7.05 13.18 -14.43
N GLY A 103 5.96 12.59 -14.92
CA GLY A 103 4.98 11.85 -14.12
C GLY A 103 3.92 12.68 -13.40
N ALA A 104 3.89 14.01 -13.54
CA ALA A 104 2.95 14.86 -12.80
C ALA A 104 1.49 14.54 -13.17
N VAL A 105 1.21 14.28 -14.44
CA VAL A 105 -0.13 13.86 -14.91
C VAL A 105 -0.57 12.54 -14.28
N VAL A 106 0.36 11.61 -14.04
CA VAL A 106 0.07 10.33 -13.39
C VAL A 106 -0.31 10.53 -11.94
N ILE A 107 0.41 11.39 -11.23
CA ILE A 107 0.07 11.74 -9.84
C ILE A 107 -1.32 12.35 -9.75
N ASP A 108 -1.71 13.24 -10.67
CA ASP A 108 -3.05 13.84 -10.69
C ASP A 108 -4.15 12.80 -10.91
N VAL A 109 -3.93 11.86 -11.83
CA VAL A 109 -4.81 10.70 -12.04
C VAL A 109 -4.91 9.85 -10.78
N TYR A 110 -3.79 9.49 -10.16
CA TYR A 110 -3.77 8.62 -8.98
C TYR A 110 -4.41 9.29 -7.76
N ASN A 111 -4.24 10.61 -7.62
CA ASN A 111 -4.93 11.43 -6.63
C ASN A 111 -6.46 11.37 -6.83
N HIS A 112 -6.95 11.41 -8.07
CA HIS A 112 -8.38 11.32 -8.39
C HIS A 112 -8.92 9.89 -8.20
N LEU A 113 -8.13 8.88 -8.56
CA LEU A 113 -8.48 7.48 -8.34
C LEU A 113 -8.51 7.11 -6.85
N GLY A 114 -7.84 7.88 -5.98
CA GLY A 114 -7.75 7.58 -4.56
C GLY A 114 -6.92 6.32 -4.30
N VAL A 115 -5.73 6.26 -4.91
CA VAL A 115 -4.72 5.22 -4.61
C VAL A 115 -4.30 5.36 -3.15
N ALA A 116 -4.25 4.24 -2.43
CA ALA A 116 -3.91 4.20 -1.01
C ALA A 116 -2.40 4.29 -0.78
N ALA A 117 -1.61 3.63 -1.62
CA ALA A 117 -0.15 3.71 -1.65
C ALA A 117 0.37 3.20 -3.00
N ALA A 118 1.52 3.69 -3.44
CA ALA A 118 2.27 3.15 -4.56
C ALA A 118 3.69 2.79 -4.11
N ALA A 119 4.26 1.68 -4.58
CA ALA A 119 5.68 1.44 -4.33
C ALA A 119 6.55 2.35 -5.21
N ILE A 120 7.78 2.62 -4.77
CA ILE A 120 8.80 3.22 -5.63
C ILE A 120 9.44 2.08 -6.41
N GLY A 121 9.19 2.01 -7.72
CA GLY A 121 9.86 1.14 -8.68
C GLY A 121 11.18 1.73 -9.18
N ASN A 122 11.77 1.12 -10.21
CA ASN A 122 13.04 1.61 -10.77
C ASN A 122 12.84 2.79 -11.73
N HIS A 123 11.71 2.87 -12.42
CA HIS A 123 11.42 3.95 -13.36
C HIS A 123 11.03 5.27 -12.68
N GLU A 124 10.77 5.25 -11.37
CA GLU A 124 10.62 6.47 -10.57
C GLU A 124 11.89 7.34 -10.54
N PHE A 125 13.05 6.80 -10.90
CA PHE A 125 14.36 7.48 -10.87
C PHE A 125 14.82 8.00 -12.25
N ASP A 126 14.05 7.80 -13.31
CA ASP A 126 14.49 8.05 -14.70
C ASP A 126 14.58 9.52 -15.08
N TYR A 127 13.81 10.38 -14.43
CA TYR A 127 13.75 11.80 -14.80
C TYR A 127 14.82 12.66 -14.15
N GLY A 128 15.54 12.16 -13.14
CA GLY A 128 16.67 12.91 -12.57
C GLY A 128 16.25 14.22 -11.87
N PRO A 129 17.01 15.32 -12.07
CA PRO A 129 16.64 16.66 -11.63
C PRO A 129 15.26 17.11 -12.11
N GLU A 130 14.65 18.04 -11.39
CA GLU A 130 13.43 18.70 -11.86
C GLU A 130 13.76 19.60 -13.06
N GLY A 131 13.08 19.39 -14.19
CA GLY A 131 13.34 20.05 -15.46
C GLY A 131 13.81 19.11 -16.58
N PRO A 132 14.22 19.65 -17.74
CA PRO A 132 14.43 18.86 -18.96
C PRO A 132 15.62 17.89 -18.93
N GLY A 133 16.40 17.86 -17.86
CA GLY A 133 17.57 17.00 -17.75
C GLY A 133 17.24 15.69 -17.06
N SER A 134 17.34 14.55 -17.78
CA SER A 134 17.14 13.21 -17.21
C SER A 134 18.26 12.71 -16.29
N MET A 135 19.30 13.53 -16.10
CA MET A 135 20.49 13.21 -15.31
C MET A 135 21.00 14.46 -14.60
N ALA A 136 21.49 14.30 -13.37
CA ALA A 136 22.27 15.32 -12.69
C ALA A 136 23.68 15.39 -13.33
N LEU A 137 23.87 16.33 -14.26
CA LEU A 137 25.12 16.54 -14.99
C LEU A 137 25.93 17.72 -14.44
N ARG A 138 25.30 18.61 -13.67
CA ARG A 138 25.96 19.79 -13.10
C ARG A 138 26.13 19.67 -11.58
N PRO A 139 27.22 20.24 -11.02
CA PRO A 139 27.36 20.33 -9.58
C PRO A 139 26.15 21.02 -8.94
N GLY A 140 25.57 20.40 -7.91
CA GLY A 140 24.41 20.92 -7.19
C GLY A 140 23.04 20.52 -7.75
N GLU A 141 22.98 19.84 -8.91
CA GLU A 141 21.74 19.22 -9.37
C GLU A 141 21.36 18.02 -8.50
N ASP A 142 20.08 17.96 -8.10
CA ASP A 142 19.54 16.86 -7.32
C ASP A 142 19.03 15.78 -8.28
N GLY A 143 19.77 14.68 -8.44
CA GLY A 143 19.37 13.54 -9.30
C GLY A 143 18.05 12.86 -8.90
N LEU A 144 17.43 13.26 -7.80
CA LEU A 144 16.12 12.79 -7.34
C LEU A 144 15.06 13.89 -7.41
N GLY A 145 15.36 15.04 -8.01
CA GLY A 145 14.53 16.25 -8.00
C GLY A 145 13.11 16.01 -8.51
N ALA A 146 12.96 15.38 -9.67
CA ALA A 146 11.66 15.06 -10.26
C ALA A 146 10.86 14.10 -9.35
N LEU A 147 11.48 13.02 -8.86
CA LEU A 147 10.82 12.07 -7.94
C LEU A 147 10.34 12.78 -6.65
N LYS A 148 11.18 13.61 -6.06
CA LYS A 148 10.82 14.40 -4.87
C LYS A 148 9.68 15.36 -5.16
N ALA A 149 9.63 15.96 -6.35
CA ALA A 149 8.52 16.81 -6.77
C ALA A 149 7.20 16.03 -6.87
N ARG A 150 7.23 14.82 -7.46
CA ARG A 150 6.05 13.95 -7.55
C ARG A 150 5.59 13.45 -6.18
N ILE A 151 6.49 13.12 -5.26
CA ILE A 151 6.15 12.78 -3.87
C ILE A 151 5.46 13.95 -3.17
N ARG A 152 5.91 15.19 -3.37
CA ARG A 152 5.25 16.38 -2.81
C ARG A 152 3.85 16.61 -3.39
N GLN A 153 3.61 16.24 -4.65
CA GLN A 153 2.33 16.37 -5.33
C GLN A 153 1.32 15.26 -4.95
N ALA A 154 1.82 14.08 -4.58
CA ALA A 154 0.99 12.93 -4.24
C ALA A 154 0.20 13.13 -2.94
N ARG A 155 -1.09 12.75 -2.95
CA ARG A 155 -1.95 12.68 -1.76
C ARG A 155 -1.94 11.31 -1.10
N PHE A 156 -1.05 10.44 -1.57
CA PHE A 156 -0.82 9.08 -1.10
C PHE A 156 0.69 8.89 -0.95
N PRO A 157 1.14 8.03 -0.02
CA PRO A 157 2.56 7.77 0.15
C PRO A 157 3.10 6.92 -1.00
N LEU A 158 4.24 7.34 -1.55
CA LEU A 158 5.13 6.44 -2.28
C LEU A 158 6.05 5.73 -1.28
N VAL A 159 6.09 4.40 -1.30
CA VAL A 159 6.69 3.58 -0.26
C VAL A 159 7.81 2.68 -0.79
N SER A 160 8.94 2.62 -0.06
CA SER A 160 9.99 1.61 -0.28
C SER A 160 10.77 1.34 1.01
N ALA A 161 10.57 0.14 1.58
CA ALA A 161 11.15 -0.25 2.86
C ALA A 161 12.62 -0.68 2.77
N ASN A 162 13.11 -1.00 1.57
CA ASN A 162 14.49 -1.42 1.33
C ASN A 162 15.38 -0.30 0.78
N LEU A 163 14.86 0.91 0.63
CA LEU A 163 15.64 2.07 0.20
C LEU A 163 16.38 2.70 1.36
N ARG A 164 17.67 3.00 1.19
CA ARG A 164 18.49 3.72 2.17
C ARG A 164 19.31 4.81 1.51
N GLU A 165 19.56 5.91 2.21
CA GLU A 165 20.60 6.86 1.82
C GLU A 165 21.97 6.24 2.04
N ALA A 166 22.85 6.32 1.03
CA ALA A 166 24.17 5.72 1.07
C ALA A 166 25.07 6.33 2.16
N ALA A 167 24.88 7.62 2.47
CA ALA A 167 25.68 8.36 3.44
C ALA A 167 25.28 8.06 4.90
N THR A 168 23.99 7.83 5.17
CA THR A 168 23.47 7.71 6.54
C THR A 168 23.04 6.29 6.89
N GLY A 169 22.79 5.45 5.89
CA GLY A 169 22.19 4.12 6.07
C GLY A 169 20.74 4.17 6.58
N LYS A 170 20.10 5.34 6.61
CA LYS A 170 18.70 5.54 7.05
C LYS A 170 17.76 5.54 5.85
N ALA A 171 16.46 5.35 6.12
CA ALA A 171 15.42 5.59 5.11
C ALA A 171 15.51 7.06 4.63
N PRO A 172 15.35 7.34 3.33
CA PRO A 172 15.51 8.70 2.82
C PRO A 172 14.42 9.63 3.35
N ALA A 173 14.80 10.74 3.99
CA ALA A 173 13.85 11.62 4.67
C ALA A 173 12.79 12.23 3.71
N TRP A 174 13.15 12.37 2.43
CA TRP A 174 12.28 12.93 1.40
C TRP A 174 11.11 12.03 1.00
N THR A 175 11.09 10.75 1.38
CA THR A 175 9.89 9.91 1.22
C THR A 175 8.79 10.28 2.22
N GLY A 176 9.16 10.90 3.34
CA GLY A 176 8.26 11.21 4.45
C GLY A 176 7.72 9.97 5.19
N ASN A 177 8.27 8.78 4.94
CA ASN A 177 7.81 7.52 5.52
C ASN A 177 8.93 6.48 5.64
N ASP A 178 8.67 5.38 6.35
CA ASP A 178 9.62 4.27 6.58
C ASP A 178 9.52 3.16 5.52
N GLY A 179 8.86 3.44 4.40
CA GLY A 179 8.53 2.46 3.36
C GLY A 179 7.25 1.66 3.64
N THR A 180 6.44 2.11 4.61
CA THR A 180 5.18 1.46 4.97
C THR A 180 4.03 2.47 5.13
N LEU A 181 2.80 1.95 5.05
CA LEU A 181 1.56 2.63 5.40
C LEU A 181 0.76 1.74 6.33
N LEU A 182 0.19 2.32 7.38
CA LEU A 182 -0.80 1.67 8.24
C LEU A 182 -2.11 2.44 8.15
N MET A 183 -3.18 1.76 7.72
CA MET A 183 -4.50 2.35 7.54
C MET A 183 -5.60 1.50 8.18
N ALA A 184 -6.80 2.05 8.32
CA ALA A 184 -7.98 1.31 8.76
C ALA A 184 -8.99 1.22 7.61
N VAL A 185 -9.54 0.04 7.38
CA VAL A 185 -10.55 -0.24 6.36
C VAL A 185 -11.67 -1.01 7.03
N LYS A 186 -12.87 -0.42 7.12
CA LYS A 186 -14.00 -0.99 7.87
C LYS A 186 -13.64 -1.45 9.30
N GLY A 187 -12.86 -0.64 10.01
CA GLY A 187 -12.38 -0.94 11.37
C GLY A 187 -11.24 -1.97 11.45
N VAL A 188 -10.83 -2.55 10.32
CA VAL A 188 -9.69 -3.48 10.24
C VAL A 188 -8.42 -2.70 9.92
N LYS A 189 -7.39 -2.85 10.77
CA LYS A 189 -6.06 -2.29 10.50
C LYS A 189 -5.34 -3.09 9.40
N VAL A 190 -4.97 -2.41 8.32
CA VAL A 190 -4.27 -2.94 7.14
C VAL A 190 -2.90 -2.28 7.04
N GLY A 191 -1.85 -3.10 6.98
CA GLY A 191 -0.48 -2.65 6.71
C GLY A 191 -0.10 -2.86 5.25
N VAL A 192 0.48 -1.84 4.62
CA VAL A 192 1.07 -1.88 3.28
C VAL A 192 2.56 -1.58 3.40
N LEU A 193 3.39 -2.30 2.66
CA LEU A 193 4.83 -2.02 2.55
C LEU A 193 5.22 -2.06 1.08
N GLY A 194 6.12 -1.17 0.67
CA GLY A 194 6.69 -1.16 -0.68
C GLY A 194 8.11 -1.69 -0.69
N LEU A 195 8.57 -2.16 -1.85
CA LEU A 195 9.94 -2.57 -2.09
C LEU A 195 10.36 -2.16 -3.50
N THR A 196 11.60 -1.71 -3.63
CA THR A 196 12.22 -1.37 -4.91
C THR A 196 13.22 -2.45 -5.29
N THR A 197 13.28 -2.86 -6.56
CA THR A 197 14.23 -3.88 -7.02
C THR A 197 15.68 -3.50 -6.69
N GLU A 198 16.49 -4.48 -6.25
CA GLU A 198 17.91 -4.28 -5.94
C GLU A 198 18.72 -3.94 -7.19
N SER A 199 18.21 -4.32 -8.36
CA SER A 199 18.84 -4.07 -9.65
C SER A 199 18.69 -2.64 -10.16
N THR A 200 17.98 -1.75 -9.45
CA THR A 200 17.71 -0.36 -9.90
C THR A 200 18.96 0.34 -10.45
N PRO A 201 20.13 0.33 -9.78
CA PRO A 201 21.33 0.98 -10.33
C PRO A 201 21.79 0.49 -11.72
N ASN A 202 21.34 -0.70 -12.14
CA ASN A 202 21.66 -1.30 -13.44
C ASN A 202 20.57 -1.10 -14.51
N VAL A 203 19.39 -0.61 -14.12
CA VAL A 203 18.22 -0.48 -15.03
C VAL A 203 17.64 0.93 -15.09
N THR A 204 18.14 1.86 -14.26
CA THR A 204 17.95 3.31 -14.42
C THR A 204 19.30 4.00 -14.65
N ASN A 205 19.32 5.33 -14.63
CA ASN A 205 20.56 6.07 -14.65
C ASN A 205 21.31 5.97 -13.30
N PRO A 206 22.52 5.39 -13.26
CA PRO A 206 23.25 5.23 -12.00
C PRO A 206 23.63 6.57 -11.35
N ALA A 207 23.75 7.66 -12.11
CA ALA A 207 24.05 8.98 -11.57
C ALA A 207 22.91 9.51 -10.68
N ASN A 208 21.65 9.23 -11.05
CA ASN A 208 20.47 9.69 -10.30
C ASN A 208 20.33 8.97 -8.95
N VAL A 209 20.77 7.71 -8.88
CA VAL A 209 20.64 6.85 -7.68
C VAL A 209 21.95 6.64 -6.93
N ALA A 210 23.03 7.33 -7.30
CA ALA A 210 24.35 7.19 -6.67
C ALA A 210 24.36 7.49 -5.16
N SER A 211 23.40 8.29 -4.69
CA SER A 211 23.21 8.64 -3.28
C SER A 211 22.40 7.59 -2.49
N LEU A 212 21.93 6.53 -3.14
CA LEU A 212 21.01 5.53 -2.59
C LEU A 212 21.65 4.15 -2.53
N ARG A 213 21.12 3.31 -1.63
CA ARG A 213 21.38 1.87 -1.55
C ARG A 213 20.05 1.14 -1.55
N PHE A 214 19.99 0.06 -2.31
CA PHE A 214 18.83 -0.82 -2.42
C PHE A 214 19.16 -2.11 -1.68
N LEU A 215 18.57 -2.28 -0.49
CA LEU A 215 18.83 -3.44 0.37
C LEU A 215 18.13 -4.70 -0.15
N PRO A 216 18.61 -5.90 0.27
CA PRO A 216 17.97 -7.18 -0.03
C PRO A 216 16.46 -7.19 0.22
N LEU A 217 15.69 -7.65 -0.78
CA LEU A 217 14.22 -7.61 -0.74
C LEU A 217 13.65 -8.41 0.42
N ALA A 218 14.03 -9.68 0.56
CA ALA A 218 13.43 -10.60 1.53
C ALA A 218 13.70 -10.19 3.00
N PRO A 219 14.94 -9.85 3.41
CA PRO A 219 15.19 -9.33 4.76
C PRO A 219 14.43 -8.03 5.06
N SER A 220 14.43 -7.09 4.12
CA SER A 220 13.76 -5.79 4.29
C SER A 220 12.24 -5.95 4.46
N ALA A 221 11.65 -6.87 3.69
CA ALA A 221 10.24 -7.22 3.81
C ALA A 221 9.87 -7.83 5.16
N LEU A 222 10.72 -8.72 5.67
CA LEU A 222 10.51 -9.35 6.97
C LEU A 222 10.60 -8.32 8.10
N GLU A 223 11.57 -7.41 8.03
CA GLU A 223 11.72 -6.30 8.97
C GLU A 223 10.51 -5.37 8.94
N ALA A 224 10.10 -4.91 7.75
CA ALA A 224 8.93 -4.05 7.58
C ALA A 224 7.63 -4.73 8.05
N SER A 225 7.46 -6.02 7.76
CA SER A 225 6.32 -6.80 8.25
C SER A 225 6.29 -6.90 9.78
N ARG A 226 7.46 -7.09 10.43
CA ARG A 226 7.57 -7.09 11.90
C ARG A 226 7.25 -5.71 12.49
N SER A 227 7.77 -4.64 11.89
CA SER A 227 7.47 -3.25 12.28
C SER A 227 5.97 -2.95 12.16
N LEU A 228 5.35 -3.34 11.05
CA LEU A 228 3.90 -3.23 10.90
C LEU A 228 3.19 -4.05 11.98
N ARG A 229 3.56 -5.32 12.20
CA ARG A 229 2.95 -6.19 13.25
C ARG A 229 2.98 -5.56 14.64
N ALA A 230 4.10 -4.96 15.02
CA ALA A 230 4.24 -4.28 16.31
C ALA A 230 3.27 -3.10 16.49
N ARG A 231 2.82 -2.47 15.39
CA ARG A 231 1.83 -1.37 15.38
C ARG A 231 0.36 -1.84 15.35
N GLY A 232 0.13 -3.17 15.35
CA GLY A 232 -1.16 -3.80 15.55
C GLY A 232 -2.10 -4.05 14.35
N PRO A 233 -1.66 -4.19 13.07
CA PRO A 233 -2.53 -4.71 12.02
C PRO A 233 -3.00 -6.13 12.34
N ARG A 234 -4.20 -6.47 11.88
CA ARG A 234 -4.74 -7.83 12.01
C ARG A 234 -4.63 -8.62 10.69
N TRP A 235 -4.29 -7.97 9.57
CA TRP A 235 -4.16 -8.57 8.22
C TRP A 235 -3.05 -7.88 7.40
N TRP A 236 -2.42 -8.61 6.46
CA TRP A 236 -1.27 -8.17 5.65
C TRP A 236 -1.37 -8.65 4.20
N TRP A 237 -0.86 -7.87 3.27
CA TRP A 237 -0.67 -8.23 1.85
C TRP A 237 0.76 -7.88 1.41
N TRP A 238 1.33 -8.66 0.49
CA TRP A 238 2.67 -8.46 -0.05
C TRP A 238 2.62 -8.47 -1.58
N TRP A 239 3.29 -7.52 -2.24
CA TRP A 239 3.37 -7.43 -3.70
C TRP A 239 4.82 -7.29 -4.14
N ARG A 240 5.15 -7.88 -5.31
CA ARG A 240 6.49 -7.89 -5.92
C ARG A 240 6.37 -7.50 -7.39
N THR A 241 7.12 -6.50 -7.84
CA THR A 241 7.35 -6.26 -9.28
C THR A 241 8.31 -7.32 -9.83
N ARG A 242 7.94 -7.95 -10.95
CA ARG A 242 8.90 -8.70 -11.78
C ARG A 242 9.23 -7.79 -12.95
N ALA A 243 10.50 -7.45 -13.12
CA ALA A 243 10.97 -6.79 -14.33
C ALA A 243 10.51 -7.61 -15.56
N ALA A 244 9.71 -6.99 -16.41
CA ALA A 244 9.29 -7.57 -17.68
C ALA A 244 10.52 -7.67 -18.60
N SER A 245 11.06 -8.87 -18.75
CA SER A 245 11.98 -9.19 -19.85
C SER A 245 11.17 -9.17 -21.15
N ALA A 246 11.11 -8.03 -21.83
CA ALA A 246 10.69 -7.99 -23.23
C ALA A 246 11.68 -8.83 -24.06
N ARG A 247 11.30 -10.07 -24.40
CA ARG A 247 11.91 -10.78 -25.52
C ARG A 247 11.02 -10.52 -26.73
N THR A 248 11.54 -9.72 -27.65
CA THR A 248 11.20 -9.76 -29.07
C THR A 248 11.68 -11.05 -29.69
#